data_AF-A0A524GN32-F1
#
_entry.id   AF-A0A524GN32-F1
#
_cell.length_a   1.000
_cell.length_b   1.000
_cell.length_c   1.000
_cell.angle_alpha   90.00
_cell.angle_beta   90.00
_cell.angle_gamma   90.00
#
_symmetry.space_group_name_H-M   'P 1'
#
loop_
_entity.id
_entity.type
_entity.pdbx_description
1 polymer ?
#
loop_
_entity_poly.entity_id
_entity_poly.type
_entity_poly.pdbx_seq_one_letter_code
_entity_poly.pdbx_strand_id
1 'polypeptide(L)'
;MHADGAGLREQRTFVRYRSQQDAINFLGTVLTDERGVALLYGPKSSGKSVAANQFVRQIQSSLAVALVDGARMRTPELLTKILEEFGYHVALSSTDEMLNMLHVFLAQQTRSNQAPLLVLENVGSMFPGALGAICKLATLTVNGRYALRLVLLSNRSIERIVKSPSMTSVAQRVVGNFGLGPMTSAEALRYLYTKLRSGGVERPDDIFSVEVCEKLHALSGGWPGELDAMALSIMEQGGEFPIRLDDIVDPDAPVLDDTPVMIISVTGEPPRVVRLTEKRALIGRSDLSDIVIPDQFVSNQHALLIRDRSAVVLVDLKSRNGTFVNSRRVRSKVLLHNDII
;
A
#
# COMPACT_ATOMS: atom_id res chain seq x y z
N MET A 1 29.08 -28.00 6.46
CA MET A 1 29.12 -26.55 6.72
C MET A 1 28.30 -25.86 5.65
N HIS A 2 27.01 -25.67 5.89
CA HIS A 2 26.17 -24.78 5.11
C HIS A 2 25.74 -23.67 6.06
N ALA A 3 26.18 -22.45 5.76
CA ALA A 3 25.89 -21.27 6.54
C ALA A 3 24.46 -20.80 6.25
N ASP A 4 23.70 -20.60 7.33
CA ASP A 4 22.35 -20.04 7.38
C ASP A 4 22.29 -18.65 6.73
N GLY A 5 21.53 -18.57 5.63
CA GLY A 5 21.12 -17.33 4.98
C GLY A 5 19.87 -16.70 5.59
N ALA A 6 19.76 -16.66 6.93
CA ALA A 6 18.55 -16.17 7.63
C ALA A 6 18.82 -15.09 8.69
N GLY A 7 19.98 -14.42 8.64
CA GLY A 7 20.46 -13.52 9.71
C GLY A 7 20.44 -12.01 9.44
N LEU A 8 19.97 -11.53 8.29
CA LEU A 8 19.99 -10.10 7.93
C LEU A 8 18.58 -9.56 7.64
N ARG A 9 17.67 -9.66 8.62
CA ARG A 9 16.48 -8.81 8.62
C ARG A 9 16.83 -7.51 9.33
N GLU A 10 16.92 -6.43 8.56
CA GLU A 10 17.06 -5.03 8.98
C GLU A 10 16.53 -4.79 10.39
N GLN A 11 17.41 -4.47 11.35
CA GLN A 11 16.98 -3.77 12.56
C GLN A 11 16.57 -2.36 12.14
N ARG A 12 15.35 -2.22 11.62
CA ARG A 12 14.76 -0.90 11.35
C ARG A 12 14.67 -0.16 12.67
N THR A 13 15.46 0.89 12.83
CA THR A 13 15.39 1.77 14.01
C THR A 13 13.94 2.22 14.19
N PHE A 14 13.38 1.88 15.35
CA PHE A 14 12.07 2.33 15.74
C PHE A 14 12.16 3.77 16.25
N VAL A 15 11.58 4.72 15.52
CA VAL A 15 11.53 6.13 15.91
C VAL A 15 10.10 6.51 16.25
N ARG A 16 9.91 7.00 17.49
CA ARG A 16 8.59 7.33 18.04
C ARG A 16 8.13 8.72 17.62
N TYR A 17 6.86 8.83 17.28
CA TYR A 17 6.15 10.11 17.15
C TYR A 17 4.79 10.02 17.85
N ARG A 18 4.15 11.17 18.11
CA ARG A 18 3.01 11.28 19.03
C ARG A 18 1.86 10.34 18.65
N SER A 19 1.36 10.42 17.43
CA SER A 19 0.20 9.61 17.03
C SER A 19 0.49 8.11 17.02
N GLN A 20 1.71 7.68 16.71
CA GLN A 20 2.09 6.27 16.84
C GLN A 20 2.13 5.81 18.29
N GLN A 21 2.63 6.65 19.21
CA GLN A 21 2.62 6.32 20.64
C GLN A 21 1.18 6.24 21.18
N ASP A 22 0.32 7.18 20.78
CA ASP A 22 -1.10 7.17 21.12
C ASP A 22 -1.80 5.92 20.57
N ALA A 23 -1.45 5.49 19.36
CA ALA A 23 -1.95 4.24 18.78
C ALA A 23 -1.52 3.01 19.60
N ILE A 24 -0.25 2.91 20.00
CA ILE A 24 0.25 1.80 20.83
C ILE A 24 -0.47 1.78 22.19
N ASN A 25 -0.65 2.94 22.82
CA ASN A 25 -1.39 3.05 24.08
C ASN A 25 -2.85 2.60 23.89
N PHE A 26 -3.49 3.00 22.79
CA PHE A 26 -4.83 2.55 22.43
C PHE A 26 -4.89 1.04 22.19
N LEU A 27 -3.93 0.43 21.50
CA LEU A 27 -3.88 -1.03 21.32
C LEU A 27 -3.79 -1.76 22.67
N GLY A 28 -3.16 -1.16 23.69
CA GLY A 28 -3.14 -1.66 25.05
C GLY A 28 -4.53 -1.89 25.67
N THR A 29 -5.55 -1.13 25.26
CA THR A 29 -6.92 -1.29 25.80
C THR A 29 -7.54 -2.64 25.44
N VAL A 30 -7.05 -3.30 24.38
CA VAL A 30 -7.49 -4.66 23.99
C VAL A 30 -7.18 -5.70 25.06
N LEU A 31 -6.13 -5.47 25.86
CA LEU A 31 -5.71 -6.41 26.90
C LEU A 31 -6.56 -6.25 28.15
N THR A 32 -6.99 -5.02 28.45
CA THR A 32 -7.72 -4.67 29.68
C THR A 32 -9.24 -4.71 29.54
N ASP A 33 -9.79 -4.39 28.36
CA ASP A 33 -11.23 -4.41 28.13
C ASP A 33 -11.70 -5.84 27.78
N GLU A 34 -12.75 -6.31 28.44
CA GLU A 34 -13.28 -7.67 28.27
C GLU A 34 -13.75 -7.95 26.84
N ARG A 35 -14.21 -6.93 26.12
CA ARG A 35 -14.67 -7.08 24.73
C ARG A 35 -13.49 -7.43 23.80
N GLY A 36 -12.32 -6.83 24.03
CA GLY A 36 -11.04 -7.28 23.47
C GLY A 36 -10.90 -7.15 21.94
N VAL A 37 -11.57 -6.19 21.29
CA VAL A 37 -11.36 -5.88 19.86
C VAL A 37 -11.04 -4.40 19.67
N ALA A 38 -9.93 -4.09 19.00
CA ALA A 38 -9.59 -2.72 18.58
C ALA A 38 -9.40 -2.60 17.07
N LEU A 39 -9.74 -1.43 16.54
CA LEU A 39 -9.57 -1.11 15.12
C LEU A 39 -8.51 -0.01 14.97
N LEU A 40 -7.46 -0.28 14.20
CA LEU A 40 -6.44 0.70 13.87
C LEU A 40 -6.49 0.99 12.36
N TYR A 41 -6.62 2.25 11.98
CA TYR A 41 -6.65 2.63 10.57
C TYR A 41 -5.73 3.82 10.28
N GLY A 42 -5.42 4.00 9.01
CA GLY A 42 -4.54 5.04 8.51
C GLY A 42 -4.14 4.71 7.07
N PRO A 43 -3.80 5.68 6.22
CA PRO A 43 -3.49 5.43 4.81
C PRO A 43 -2.33 4.44 4.62
N LYS A 44 -2.10 4.00 3.37
CA LYS A 44 -0.90 3.23 3.05
C LYS A 44 0.34 4.00 3.55
N SER A 45 1.36 3.27 4.01
CA SER A 45 2.62 3.87 4.50
C SER A 45 2.51 4.72 5.78
N SER A 46 1.34 4.75 6.44
CA SER A 46 1.14 5.53 7.66
C SER A 46 1.81 4.98 8.93
N GLY A 47 2.53 3.85 8.84
CA GLY A 47 3.19 3.22 10.00
C GLY A 47 2.32 2.27 10.84
N LYS A 48 1.14 1.83 10.34
CA LYS A 48 0.26 0.86 11.04
C LYS A 48 1.00 -0.41 11.47
N SER A 49 1.65 -1.08 10.53
CA SER A 49 2.38 -2.32 10.79
C SER A 49 3.54 -2.09 11.77
N VAL A 50 4.16 -0.91 11.74
CA VAL A 50 5.22 -0.55 12.71
C VAL A 50 4.64 -0.40 14.12
N ALA A 51 3.51 0.29 14.27
CA ALA A 51 2.82 0.43 15.56
C ALA A 51 2.36 -0.93 16.11
N ALA A 52 1.75 -1.76 15.26
CA ALA A 52 1.31 -3.11 15.63
C ALA A 52 2.49 -3.99 16.04
N ASN A 53 3.56 -4.05 15.24
CA ASN A 53 4.76 -4.83 15.59
C ASN A 53 5.39 -4.35 16.90
N GLN A 54 5.43 -3.04 17.15
CA GLN A 54 5.95 -2.52 18.42
C GLN A 54 5.08 -2.92 19.60
N PHE A 55 3.75 -2.87 19.45
CA PHE A 55 2.82 -3.35 20.48
C PHE A 55 2.99 -4.85 20.74
N VAL A 56 3.06 -5.67 19.69
CA VAL A 56 3.29 -7.12 19.81
C VAL A 56 4.60 -7.42 20.52
N ARG A 57 5.69 -6.72 20.18
CA ARG A 57 6.99 -6.88 20.85
C ARG A 57 6.94 -6.62 22.36
N GLN A 58 6.05 -5.73 22.82
CA GLN A 58 5.90 -5.42 24.24
C GLN A 58 5.18 -6.54 25.04
N ILE A 59 4.40 -7.39 24.37
CA ILE A 59 3.47 -8.32 25.04
C ILE A 59 3.71 -9.79 24.72
N GLN A 60 4.42 -10.10 23.63
CA GLN A 60 4.67 -11.46 23.14
C GLN A 60 5.39 -12.37 24.16
N SER A 61 6.10 -11.81 25.15
CA SER A 61 6.71 -12.59 26.24
C SER A 61 5.69 -13.09 27.27
N SER A 62 4.51 -12.49 27.32
CA SER A 62 3.44 -12.79 28.29
C SER A 62 2.18 -13.38 27.66
N LEU A 63 2.01 -13.24 26.35
CA LEU A 63 0.78 -13.57 25.64
C LEU A 63 1.11 -14.25 24.31
N ALA A 64 0.36 -15.30 23.95
CA ALA A 64 0.42 -15.86 22.61
C ALA A 64 -0.16 -14.85 21.60
N VAL A 65 0.65 -14.47 20.61
CA VAL A 65 0.28 -13.50 19.58
C VAL A 65 0.47 -14.10 18.20
N ALA A 66 -0.50 -13.90 17.31
CA ALA A 66 -0.37 -14.16 15.89
C ALA A 66 -0.50 -12.85 15.10
N LEU A 67 0.44 -12.56 14.20
CA LEU A 67 0.38 -11.42 13.29
C LEU A 67 0.21 -11.92 11.85
N VAL A 68 -0.93 -11.60 11.23
CA VAL A 68 -1.29 -12.14 9.90
C VAL A 68 -1.65 -11.01 8.96
N ASP A 69 -1.02 -10.98 7.78
CA ASP A 69 -1.44 -10.12 6.68
C ASP A 69 -2.60 -10.78 5.93
N GLY A 70 -3.81 -10.24 6.07
CA GLY A 70 -5.03 -10.75 5.45
C GLY A 70 -5.16 -10.45 3.94
N ALA A 71 -4.16 -9.83 3.30
CA ALA A 71 -4.28 -9.41 1.90
C ALA A 71 -4.67 -10.56 0.95
N ARG A 72 -5.88 -10.48 0.37
CA ARG A 72 -6.45 -11.49 -0.54
C ARG A 72 -6.54 -12.91 0.03
N MET A 73 -6.56 -13.07 1.36
CA MET A 73 -6.63 -14.39 1.99
C MET A 73 -8.02 -15.02 1.92
N ARG A 74 -8.03 -16.31 1.60
CA ARG A 74 -9.19 -17.23 1.75
C ARG A 74 -9.13 -17.94 3.09
N THR A 75 -10.21 -18.64 3.46
CA THR A 75 -10.33 -19.31 4.76
C THR A 75 -9.18 -20.29 5.05
N PRO A 76 -8.80 -21.24 4.16
CA PRO A 76 -7.74 -22.20 4.49
C PRO A 76 -6.37 -21.53 4.68
N GLU A 77 -6.06 -20.54 3.85
CA GLU A 77 -4.81 -19.76 3.92
C GLU A 77 -4.71 -18.99 5.24
N LEU A 78 -5.81 -18.34 5.65
CA LEU A 78 -5.89 -17.62 6.91
C LEU A 78 -5.67 -18.55 8.11
N LEU A 79 -6.40 -19.66 8.19
CA LEU A 79 -6.32 -20.56 9.34
C LEU A 79 -4.95 -21.22 9.45
N THR A 80 -4.39 -21.65 8.31
CA THR A 80 -3.03 -22.18 8.25
C THR A 80 -2.04 -21.15 8.77
N LYS A 81 -2.13 -19.91 8.31
CA LYS A 81 -1.22 -18.85 8.73
C LYS A 81 -1.36 -18.51 10.22
N ILE A 82 -2.58 -18.49 10.76
CA ILE A 82 -2.80 -18.29 12.20
C ILE A 82 -2.14 -19.43 13.02
N LEU A 83 -2.30 -20.68 12.58
CA LEU A 83 -1.69 -21.83 13.24
C LEU A 83 -0.15 -21.75 13.21
N GLU A 84 0.44 -21.41 12.06
CA GLU A 84 1.88 -21.21 11.92
C GLU A 84 2.42 -20.13 12.85
N GLU A 85 1.74 -18.98 12.93
CA GLU A 85 2.15 -17.87 13.81
C GLU A 85 2.03 -18.25 15.31
N PHE A 86 1.11 -19.13 15.66
CA PHE A 86 1.05 -19.71 17.01
C PHE A 86 2.04 -20.87 17.24
N GLY A 87 2.88 -21.21 16.25
CA GLY A 87 3.93 -22.23 16.35
C GLY A 87 3.50 -23.64 15.96
N TYR A 88 2.37 -23.80 15.26
CA TYR A 88 1.86 -25.10 14.81
C TYR A 88 2.10 -25.29 13.31
N HIS A 89 3.00 -26.22 12.96
CA HIS A 89 3.22 -26.66 11.59
C HIS A 89 2.59 -28.04 11.39
N VAL A 90 1.27 -28.06 11.18
CA VAL A 90 0.51 -29.30 11.01
C VAL A 90 0.03 -29.42 9.58
N ALA A 91 0.25 -30.58 8.96
CA ALA A 91 -0.32 -30.93 7.67
C ALA A 91 -1.80 -31.30 7.84
N LEU A 92 -2.65 -30.31 8.11
CA LEU A 92 -4.10 -30.49 8.17
C LEU A 92 -4.70 -30.43 6.76
N SER A 93 -5.65 -31.31 6.50
CA SER A 93 -6.24 -31.45 5.15
C SER A 93 -7.57 -30.71 5.01
N SER A 94 -8.25 -30.44 6.12
CA SER A 94 -9.57 -29.80 6.12
C SER A 94 -9.60 -28.49 6.93
N THR A 95 -10.47 -27.57 6.49
CA THR A 95 -10.72 -26.30 7.20
C THR A 95 -11.34 -26.51 8.58
N ASP A 96 -12.17 -27.54 8.74
CA ASP A 96 -12.83 -27.85 10.00
C ASP A 96 -11.85 -28.39 11.05
N GLU A 97 -10.87 -29.21 10.64
CA GLU A 97 -9.76 -29.62 11.52
C GLU A 97 -8.96 -28.40 12.00
N MET A 98 -8.64 -27.46 11.09
CA MET A 98 -7.91 -26.24 11.45
C MET A 98 -8.70 -25.37 12.43
N LEU A 99 -10.01 -25.18 12.20
CA LEU A 99 -10.89 -24.45 13.12
C LEU A 99 -10.95 -25.12 14.48
N ASN A 100 -11.14 -26.44 14.52
CA ASN A 100 -11.19 -27.19 15.78
C ASN A 100 -9.88 -27.10 16.55
N MET A 101 -8.74 -27.21 15.87
CA MET A 101 -7.43 -27.06 16.50
C MET A 101 -7.25 -25.66 17.10
N LEU A 102 -7.63 -24.61 16.35
CA LEU A 102 -7.62 -23.24 16.87
C LEU A 102 -8.57 -23.07 18.05
N HIS A 103 -9.78 -23.64 18.02
CA HIS A 103 -10.71 -23.59 19.15
C HIS A 103 -10.11 -24.20 20.41
N VAL A 104 -9.50 -25.39 20.28
CA VAL A 104 -8.85 -26.08 21.41
C VAL A 104 -7.70 -25.24 21.95
N PHE A 105 -6.83 -24.74 21.08
CA PHE A 105 -5.70 -23.90 21.45
C PHE A 105 -6.14 -22.62 22.18
N LEU A 106 -7.05 -21.84 21.58
CA LEU A 106 -7.56 -20.59 22.15
C LEU A 106 -8.20 -20.83 23.52
N ALA A 107 -8.98 -21.91 23.66
CA ALA A 107 -9.59 -22.26 24.93
C ALA A 107 -8.55 -22.65 25.99
N GLN A 108 -7.53 -23.44 25.63
CA GLN A 108 -6.46 -23.85 26.55
C GLN A 108 -5.62 -22.65 27.03
N GLN A 109 -5.21 -21.77 26.11
CA GLN A 109 -4.46 -20.56 26.43
C GLN A 109 -5.26 -19.63 27.34
N THR A 110 -6.57 -19.48 27.08
CA THR A 110 -7.45 -18.64 27.91
C THR A 110 -7.64 -19.20 29.32
N ARG A 111 -7.63 -20.53 29.51
CA ARG A 111 -7.69 -21.15 30.84
C ARG A 111 -6.39 -21.00 31.62
N SER A 112 -5.26 -21.16 30.94
CA SER A 112 -3.94 -21.29 31.59
C SER A 112 -3.24 -19.95 31.75
N ASN A 113 -3.61 -18.95 30.94
CA ASN A 113 -2.98 -17.65 30.91
C ASN A 113 -4.02 -16.57 30.54
N GLN A 114 -3.78 -15.82 29.46
CA GLN A 114 -4.69 -14.82 28.92
C GLN A 114 -5.16 -15.23 27.51
N ALA A 115 -6.35 -14.79 27.13
CA ALA A 115 -6.89 -15.00 25.79
C ALA A 115 -5.91 -14.47 24.72
N PRO A 116 -5.43 -15.34 23.78
CA PRO A 116 -4.47 -14.97 22.75
C PRO A 116 -4.90 -13.76 21.93
N LEU A 117 -3.91 -13.04 21.38
CA LEU A 117 -4.13 -11.92 20.49
C LEU A 117 -3.89 -12.33 19.04
N LEU A 118 -4.86 -12.04 18.18
CA LEU A 118 -4.69 -12.10 16.73
C LEU A 118 -4.71 -10.67 16.16
N VAL A 119 -3.63 -10.30 15.49
CA VAL A 119 -3.47 -9.04 14.79
C VAL A 119 -3.62 -9.31 13.29
N LEU A 120 -4.63 -8.71 12.67
CA LEU A 120 -4.93 -8.87 11.25
C LEU A 120 -4.65 -7.59 10.48
N GLU A 121 -3.73 -7.64 9.53
CA GLU A 121 -3.49 -6.55 8.58
C GLU A 121 -4.34 -6.70 7.32
N ASN A 122 -4.57 -5.57 6.62
CA ASN A 122 -5.26 -5.52 5.34
C ASN A 122 -6.66 -6.19 5.32
N VAL A 123 -7.38 -6.13 6.44
CA VAL A 123 -8.69 -6.80 6.64
C VAL A 123 -9.70 -6.44 5.55
N GLY A 124 -9.65 -5.21 5.04
CA GLY A 124 -10.54 -4.74 3.97
C GLY A 124 -10.35 -5.42 2.60
N SER A 125 -9.31 -6.26 2.45
CA SER A 125 -9.00 -6.99 1.22
C SER A 125 -9.12 -8.52 1.35
N MET A 126 -9.62 -9.01 2.48
CA MET A 126 -9.89 -10.42 2.72
C MET A 126 -11.16 -10.88 1.97
N PHE A 127 -11.22 -12.16 1.61
CA PHE A 127 -12.46 -12.74 1.10
C PHE A 127 -13.51 -12.90 2.24
N PRO A 128 -14.82 -12.77 1.95
CA PRO A 128 -15.87 -12.85 2.98
C PRO A 128 -15.84 -14.12 3.83
N GLY A 129 -15.49 -15.28 3.24
CA GLY A 129 -15.38 -16.54 3.98
C GLY A 129 -14.28 -16.53 5.05
N ALA A 130 -13.19 -15.79 4.83
CA ALA A 130 -12.11 -15.64 5.79
C ALA A 130 -12.55 -14.76 6.98
N LEU A 131 -13.26 -13.66 6.70
CA LEU A 131 -13.90 -12.84 7.74
C LEU A 131 -14.92 -13.63 8.56
N GLY A 132 -15.71 -14.49 7.90
CA GLY A 132 -16.64 -15.39 8.57
C GLY A 132 -15.96 -16.36 9.53
N ALA A 133 -14.78 -16.87 9.18
CA ALA A 133 -13.99 -17.73 10.07
C ALA A 133 -13.48 -16.96 11.30
N ILE A 134 -12.96 -15.74 11.12
CA ILE A 134 -12.60 -14.85 12.25
C ILE A 134 -13.80 -14.62 13.16
N CYS A 135 -14.97 -14.37 12.60
CA CYS A 135 -16.18 -14.15 13.38
C CYS A 135 -16.61 -15.38 14.18
N LYS A 136 -16.43 -16.59 13.63
CA LYS A 136 -16.65 -17.85 14.35
C LYS A 136 -15.66 -18.02 15.50
N LEU A 137 -14.37 -17.77 15.28
CA LEU A 137 -13.36 -17.82 16.35
C LEU A 137 -13.66 -16.79 17.45
N ALA A 138 -14.15 -15.61 17.06
CA ALA A 138 -14.47 -14.52 17.97
C ALA A 138 -15.70 -14.78 18.87
N THR A 139 -16.51 -15.81 18.63
CA THR A 139 -17.61 -16.16 19.56
C THR A 139 -17.17 -17.08 20.69
N LEU A 140 -15.98 -17.68 20.60
CA LEU A 140 -15.50 -18.62 21.60
C LEU A 140 -15.33 -17.93 22.96
N THR A 141 -15.92 -18.52 23.99
CA THR A 141 -15.80 -18.06 25.38
C THR A 141 -15.36 -19.19 26.28
N VAL A 142 -14.63 -18.84 27.34
CA VAL A 142 -14.16 -19.74 28.40
C VAL A 142 -14.39 -19.03 29.72
N ASN A 143 -15.15 -19.66 30.62
CA ASN A 143 -15.47 -19.09 31.95
C ASN A 143 -16.01 -17.65 31.87
N GLY A 144 -16.90 -17.38 30.91
CA GLY A 144 -17.51 -16.06 30.68
C GLY A 144 -16.62 -15.03 29.98
N ARG A 145 -15.37 -15.38 29.62
CA ARG A 145 -14.42 -14.48 28.94
C ARG A 145 -14.24 -14.89 27.48
N TYR A 146 -14.09 -13.93 26.58
CA TYR A 146 -13.76 -14.24 25.18
C TYR A 146 -12.37 -14.86 25.08
N ALA A 147 -12.26 -15.94 24.30
CA ALA A 147 -11.03 -16.72 24.17
C ALA A 147 -10.06 -16.18 23.09
N LEU A 148 -10.44 -15.12 22.38
CA LEU A 148 -9.64 -14.51 21.33
C LEU A 148 -9.78 -12.99 21.39
N ARG A 149 -8.65 -12.28 21.48
CA ARG A 149 -8.55 -10.84 21.31
C ARG A 149 -8.16 -10.49 19.88
N LEU A 150 -8.65 -9.35 19.38
CA LEU A 150 -8.42 -8.94 17.99
C LEU A 150 -7.91 -7.50 17.89
N VAL A 151 -6.92 -7.31 17.03
CA VAL A 151 -6.55 -5.98 16.51
C VAL A 151 -6.68 -6.03 15.00
N LEU A 152 -7.56 -5.20 14.44
CA LEU A 152 -7.83 -5.15 13.01
C LEU A 152 -7.22 -3.89 12.39
N LEU A 153 -6.28 -4.06 11.47
CA LEU A 153 -5.59 -2.99 10.78
C LEU A 153 -6.13 -2.81 9.36
N SER A 154 -6.33 -1.56 8.94
CA SER A 154 -6.77 -1.25 7.59
C SER A 154 -6.32 0.11 7.07
N ASN A 155 -6.32 0.27 5.74
CA ASN A 155 -5.93 1.52 5.08
C ASN A 155 -6.98 2.64 5.21
N ARG A 156 -8.22 2.27 5.54
CA ARG A 156 -9.35 3.18 5.73
C ARG A 156 -10.16 2.71 6.93
N SER A 157 -11.04 3.56 7.45
CA SER A 157 -12.00 3.14 8.46
C SER A 157 -12.79 1.92 7.96
N ILE A 158 -12.71 0.81 8.71
CA ILE A 158 -13.40 -0.45 8.42
C ILE A 158 -14.73 -0.56 9.14
N GLU A 159 -15.26 0.54 9.68
CA GLU A 159 -16.56 0.54 10.34
C GLU A 159 -17.67 -0.06 9.47
N ARG A 160 -17.67 0.20 8.16
CA ARG A 160 -18.66 -0.37 7.24
C ARG A 160 -18.55 -1.90 7.15
N ILE A 161 -17.33 -2.44 7.18
CA ILE A 161 -17.09 -3.89 7.15
C ILE A 161 -17.49 -4.49 8.49
N VAL A 162 -17.07 -3.88 9.59
CA VAL A 162 -17.39 -4.36 10.93
C VAL A 162 -18.89 -4.30 11.20
N LYS A 163 -19.60 -3.30 10.68
CA LYS A 163 -21.07 -3.19 10.79
C LYS A 163 -21.84 -4.11 9.83
N SER A 164 -21.17 -4.96 9.05
CA SER A 164 -21.86 -5.91 8.17
C SER A 164 -22.49 -7.07 8.96
N PRO A 165 -23.57 -7.70 8.45
CA PRO A 165 -24.22 -8.82 9.14
C PRO A 165 -23.26 -9.99 9.45
N SER A 166 -22.29 -10.22 8.56
CA SER A 166 -21.27 -11.26 8.71
C SER A 166 -20.25 -11.00 9.81
N MET A 167 -20.16 -9.76 10.33
CA MET A 167 -19.16 -9.32 11.31
C MET A 167 -19.75 -9.04 12.70
N THR A 168 -21.02 -9.36 12.93
CA THR A 168 -21.77 -9.00 14.14
C THR A 168 -21.06 -9.38 15.45
N SER A 169 -20.46 -10.59 15.52
CA SER A 169 -19.75 -11.04 16.73
C SER A 169 -18.52 -10.20 17.05
N VAL A 170 -17.81 -9.72 16.03
CA VAL A 170 -16.67 -8.81 16.19
C VAL A 170 -17.15 -7.39 16.46
N ALA A 171 -18.22 -6.95 15.80
CA ALA A 171 -18.77 -5.60 15.91
C ALA A 171 -19.21 -5.24 17.33
N GLN A 172 -19.90 -6.17 18.00
CA GLN A 172 -20.35 -6.01 19.39
C GLN A 172 -19.19 -5.93 20.39
N ARG A 173 -18.01 -6.39 19.98
CA ARG A 173 -16.82 -6.47 20.81
C ARG A 173 -15.83 -5.33 20.58
N VAL A 174 -16.12 -4.40 19.67
CA VAL A 174 -15.25 -3.26 19.39
C VAL A 174 -15.20 -2.32 20.59
N VAL A 175 -14.00 -2.17 21.14
CA VAL A 175 -13.68 -1.26 22.25
C VAL A 175 -13.63 0.18 21.75
N GLY A 176 -13.03 0.37 20.58
CA GLY A 176 -12.92 1.66 19.91
C GLY A 176 -12.19 1.54 18.58
N ASN A 177 -11.96 2.69 17.95
CA ASN A 177 -11.11 2.80 16.79
C ASN A 177 -10.11 3.95 16.95
N PHE A 178 -8.95 3.83 16.30
CA PHE A 178 -7.93 4.86 16.29
C PHE A 178 -7.41 5.07 14.87
N GLY A 179 -7.39 6.34 14.44
CA GLY A 179 -6.80 6.75 13.19
C GLY A 179 -5.38 7.27 13.42
N LEU A 180 -4.38 6.67 12.78
CA LEU A 180 -3.05 7.24 12.75
C LEU A 180 -3.09 8.59 12.06
N GLY A 181 -2.47 9.59 12.70
CA GLY A 181 -2.19 10.91 12.14
C GLY A 181 -0.78 10.98 11.57
N PRO A 182 -0.53 11.93 10.65
CA PRO A 182 0.79 12.20 10.13
C PRO A 182 1.69 12.84 11.20
N MET A 183 3.00 12.81 10.97
CA MET A 183 3.97 13.56 11.75
C MET A 183 3.82 15.06 11.50
N THR A 184 4.05 15.85 12.54
CA THR A 184 4.34 17.28 12.37
C THR A 184 5.71 17.47 11.71
N SER A 185 5.98 18.66 11.15
CA SER A 185 7.30 18.97 10.56
C SER A 185 8.45 18.72 11.55
N ALA A 186 8.31 19.19 12.79
CA ALA A 186 9.29 18.96 13.84
C ALA A 186 9.49 17.47 14.18
N GLU A 187 8.42 16.66 14.15
CA GLU A 187 8.53 15.23 14.33
C GLU A 187 9.20 14.53 13.14
N ALA A 188 8.93 14.96 11.91
CA ALA A 188 9.53 14.42 10.70
C ALA A 188 11.04 14.70 10.62
N LEU A 189 11.47 15.92 11.00
CA LEU A 189 12.90 16.25 11.15
C LEU A 189 13.57 15.33 12.15
N ARG A 190 13.02 15.23 13.37
CA ARG A 190 13.54 14.33 14.41
C ARG A 190 13.57 12.87 13.93
N TYR A 191 12.54 12.45 13.20
CA TYR A 191 12.42 11.11 12.64
C TYR A 191 13.57 10.80 11.69
N LEU A 192 13.79 11.65 10.67
CA LEU A 192 14.88 11.48 9.71
C LEU A 192 16.25 11.53 10.39
N TYR A 193 16.48 12.48 11.29
CA TYR A 193 17.79 12.63 11.95
C TYR A 193 18.11 11.44 12.85
N THR A 194 17.12 10.89 13.53
CA THR A 194 17.29 9.67 14.34
C THR A 194 17.63 8.47 13.46
N LYS A 195 16.99 8.36 12.29
CA LYS A 195 17.29 7.29 11.34
C LYS A 195 18.68 7.41 10.72
N LEU A 196 19.07 8.61 10.27
CA LEU A 196 20.41 8.88 9.75
C LEU A 196 21.50 8.55 10.78
N ARG A 197 21.32 8.99 12.03
CA ARG A 197 22.24 8.65 13.13
C ARG A 197 22.35 7.14 13.37
N SER A 198 21.23 6.42 13.25
CA SER A 198 21.25 4.96 13.37
C SER A 198 21.97 4.28 12.21
N GLY A 199 21.99 4.91 11.03
CA GLY A 199 22.79 4.50 9.88
C GLY A 199 24.27 4.91 9.97
N GLY A 200 24.71 5.52 11.09
CA GLY A 200 26.10 5.93 11.31
C GLY A 200 26.43 7.37 10.92
N VAL A 201 25.45 8.19 10.53
CA VAL A 201 25.68 9.61 10.19
C VAL A 201 25.79 10.43 11.48
N GLU A 202 26.99 10.96 11.77
CA GLU A 202 27.22 11.78 12.96
C GLU A 202 26.48 13.13 12.90
N ARG A 203 26.47 13.76 11.72
CA ARG A 203 25.87 15.07 11.46
C ARG A 203 24.78 14.95 10.39
N PRO A 204 23.53 14.68 10.79
CA PRO A 204 22.41 14.56 9.85
C PRO A 204 22.20 15.78 8.96
N ASP A 205 22.52 16.98 9.47
CA ASP A 205 22.44 18.23 8.73
C ASP A 205 23.38 18.27 7.50
N ASP A 206 24.46 17.47 7.51
CA ASP A 206 25.38 17.34 6.37
C ASP A 206 24.76 16.49 5.24
N ILE A 207 23.64 15.79 5.50
CA ILE A 207 22.89 15.01 4.51
C ILE A 207 21.61 15.75 4.13
N PHE A 208 20.76 16.05 5.12
CA PHE A 208 19.49 16.76 4.95
C PHE A 208 19.46 17.98 5.86
N SER A 209 19.49 19.17 5.26
CA SER A 209 19.26 20.42 5.98
C SER A 209 17.83 20.47 6.54
N VAL A 210 17.60 21.37 7.50
CA VAL A 210 16.25 21.63 8.08
C VAL A 210 15.24 21.93 6.98
N GLU A 211 15.58 22.79 6.03
CA GLU A 211 14.72 23.19 4.91
C GLU A 211 14.36 21.99 4.00
N VAL A 212 15.34 21.11 3.74
CA VAL A 212 15.11 19.87 2.99
C VAL A 212 14.16 18.95 3.75
N CYS A 213 14.34 18.78 5.06
CA CYS A 213 13.42 17.99 5.89
C CYS A 213 11.99 18.57 5.88
N GLU A 214 11.84 19.89 5.91
CA GLU A 214 10.54 20.56 5.81
C GLU A 214 9.88 20.33 4.44
N LYS A 215 10.65 20.42 3.35
CA LYS A 215 10.14 20.11 2.00
C LYS A 215 9.72 18.64 1.89
N LEU A 216 10.53 17.70 2.37
CA LEU A 216 10.20 16.27 2.39
C LEU A 216 8.97 15.97 3.25
N HIS A 217 8.81 16.65 4.39
CA HIS A 217 7.60 16.56 5.21
C HIS A 217 6.36 16.99 4.43
N ALA A 218 6.43 18.15 3.75
CA ALA A 218 5.33 18.66 2.96
C ALA A 218 4.92 17.70 1.83
N LEU A 219 5.89 17.17 1.09
CA LEU A 219 5.65 16.24 -0.03
C LEU A 219 5.11 14.87 0.43
N SER A 220 5.65 14.34 1.52
CA SER A 220 5.19 13.05 2.08
C SER A 220 3.84 13.14 2.78
N GLY A 221 3.29 14.35 2.97
CA GLY A 221 2.14 14.59 3.84
C GLY A 221 2.39 14.23 5.30
N GLY A 222 3.67 14.15 5.71
CA GLY A 222 4.11 13.73 7.04
C GLY A 222 3.94 12.23 7.34
N TRP A 223 3.68 11.38 6.35
CA TRP A 223 3.56 9.93 6.57
C TRP A 223 4.92 9.25 6.61
N PRO A 224 5.25 8.47 7.67
CA PRO A 224 6.59 7.92 7.85
C PRO A 224 7.11 7.10 6.67
N GLY A 225 6.28 6.25 6.06
CA GLY A 225 6.71 5.40 4.95
C GLY A 225 6.86 6.15 3.62
N GLU A 226 6.07 7.20 3.39
CA GLU A 226 6.25 8.07 2.21
C GLU A 226 7.51 8.92 2.38
N LEU A 227 7.72 9.45 3.59
CA LEU A 227 8.92 10.20 3.95
C LEU A 227 10.20 9.35 3.79
N ASP A 228 10.18 8.11 4.28
CA ASP A 228 11.27 7.15 4.09
C ASP A 228 11.54 6.87 2.61
N ALA A 229 10.49 6.63 1.82
CA ALA A 229 10.63 6.33 0.40
C ALA A 229 11.25 7.50 -0.38
N MET A 230 10.79 8.73 -0.10
CA MET A 230 11.34 9.93 -0.73
C MET A 230 12.80 10.16 -0.31
N ALA A 231 13.10 10.09 0.98
CA ALA A 231 14.45 10.28 1.49
C ALA A 231 15.43 9.26 0.90
N LEU A 232 15.04 7.98 0.84
CA LEU A 232 15.85 6.93 0.24
C LEU A 232 16.06 7.15 -1.25
N SER A 233 15.00 7.48 -2.00
CA SER A 233 15.09 7.75 -3.44
C SER A 233 16.06 8.89 -3.75
N ILE A 234 16.07 9.96 -2.96
CA ILE A 234 16.97 11.10 -3.17
C ILE A 234 18.43 10.71 -2.87
N MET A 235 18.65 9.93 -1.80
CA MET A 235 19.98 9.44 -1.47
C MET A 235 20.53 8.46 -2.53
N GLU A 236 19.66 7.65 -3.15
CA GLU A 236 20.05 6.69 -4.20
C GLU A 236 20.39 7.35 -5.54
N GLN A 237 19.80 8.53 -5.85
CA GLN A 237 20.03 9.23 -7.11
C GLN A 237 21.44 9.83 -7.26
N GLY A 238 22.29 9.76 -6.22
CA GLY A 238 23.74 9.99 -6.35
C GLY A 238 24.16 11.47 -6.42
N GLY A 239 23.49 12.35 -5.67
CA GLY A 239 23.84 13.77 -5.53
C GLY A 239 25.02 14.05 -4.58
N GLU A 240 25.56 15.27 -4.65
CA GLU A 240 26.50 15.77 -3.65
C GLU A 240 25.77 16.06 -2.33
N PHE A 241 26.41 15.76 -1.21
CA PHE A 241 25.91 16.12 0.12
C PHE A 241 26.43 17.49 0.55
N PRO A 242 25.60 18.32 1.23
CA PRO A 242 24.20 18.08 1.58
C PRO A 242 23.27 18.18 0.38
N ILE A 243 22.17 17.42 0.44
CA ILE A 243 21.08 17.50 -0.54
C ILE A 243 20.56 18.94 -0.60
N ARG A 244 20.33 19.46 -1.80
CA ARG A 244 19.79 20.81 -2.03
C ARG A 244 18.28 20.73 -2.29
N LEU A 245 17.58 21.83 -2.06
CA LEU A 245 16.13 21.90 -2.33
C LEU A 245 15.79 21.62 -3.81
N ASP A 246 16.66 22.05 -4.72
CA ASP A 246 16.50 21.85 -6.16
C ASP A 246 16.60 20.37 -6.59
N ASP A 247 17.19 19.52 -5.75
CA ASP A 247 17.29 18.07 -5.99
C ASP A 247 15.99 17.34 -5.62
N ILE A 248 15.06 18.01 -4.92
CA ILE A 248 13.81 17.42 -4.46
C ILE A 248 12.71 17.66 -5.49
N VAL A 249 12.48 16.65 -6.32
CA VAL A 249 11.36 16.66 -7.26
C VAL A 249 10.05 16.47 -6.50
N ASP A 250 9.15 17.44 -6.62
CA ASP A 250 7.80 17.36 -6.11
C ASP A 250 6.95 16.48 -7.05
N PRO A 251 6.47 15.30 -6.61
CA PRO A 251 5.69 14.39 -7.45
C PRO A 251 4.31 14.95 -7.80
N ASP A 252 3.82 15.93 -7.02
CA ASP A 252 2.53 16.61 -7.19
C ASP A 252 2.70 18.06 -7.67
N ALA A 253 3.94 18.54 -7.87
CA ALA A 253 4.15 19.79 -8.58
C ALA A 253 3.42 19.70 -9.91
N PRO A 254 2.80 20.80 -10.38
CA PRO A 254 2.25 20.83 -11.72
C PRO A 254 3.38 20.42 -12.64
N VAL A 255 3.30 19.19 -13.14
CA VAL A 255 4.20 18.69 -14.15
C VAL A 255 4.14 19.75 -15.24
N LEU A 256 5.27 20.41 -15.52
CA LEU A 256 5.39 21.31 -16.64
C LEU A 256 5.11 20.49 -17.90
N ASP A 257 3.83 20.46 -18.28
CA ASP A 257 3.20 19.85 -19.43
C ASP A 257 3.93 18.62 -20.03
N ASP A 258 3.91 17.47 -19.35
CA ASP A 258 4.32 16.17 -19.91
C ASP A 258 3.17 15.55 -20.76
N THR A 259 2.31 16.40 -21.32
CA THR A 259 1.30 15.99 -22.28
C THR A 259 2.03 15.50 -23.52
N PRO A 260 1.87 14.22 -23.92
CA PRO A 260 2.54 13.69 -25.08
C PRO A 260 2.23 14.53 -26.30
N VAL A 261 3.27 14.87 -27.04
CA VAL A 261 3.18 15.66 -28.26
C VAL A 261 3.30 14.73 -29.46
N MET A 262 2.39 14.87 -30.42
CA MET A 262 2.48 14.25 -31.72
C MET A 262 2.87 15.30 -32.76
N ILE A 263 3.93 15.01 -33.52
CA ILE A 263 4.31 15.83 -34.68
C ILE A 263 3.71 15.17 -35.92
N ILE A 264 2.89 15.92 -36.64
CA ILE A 264 2.21 15.47 -37.84
C ILE A 264 2.89 16.11 -39.03
N SER A 265 3.39 15.27 -39.94
CA SER A 265 4.00 15.71 -41.19
C SER A 265 3.14 15.22 -42.36
N VAL A 266 2.59 16.16 -43.12
CA VAL A 266 1.84 15.89 -44.36
C VAL A 266 2.64 16.45 -45.53
N THR A 267 2.77 15.68 -46.61
CA THR A 267 3.54 16.09 -47.79
C THR A 267 3.01 17.40 -48.35
N GLY A 268 3.88 18.41 -48.45
CA GLY A 268 3.53 19.73 -48.96
C GLY A 268 2.97 20.71 -47.92
N GLU A 269 2.86 20.30 -46.64
CA GLU A 269 2.48 21.17 -45.53
C GLU A 269 3.58 21.27 -44.46
N PRO A 270 3.70 22.39 -43.74
CA PRO A 270 4.61 22.48 -42.61
C PRO A 270 4.18 21.50 -41.49
N PRO A 271 5.13 20.88 -40.76
CA PRO A 271 4.81 20.00 -39.66
C PRO A 271 3.97 20.71 -38.60
N ARG A 272 2.94 20.02 -38.11
CA ARG A 272 2.04 20.53 -37.06
C ARG A 272 2.29 19.77 -35.77
N VAL A 273 2.22 20.49 -34.67
CA VAL A 273 2.44 19.94 -33.32
C VAL A 273 1.09 19.86 -32.62
N VAL A 274 0.67 18.64 -32.26
CA VAL A 274 -0.59 18.39 -31.56
C VAL A 274 -0.29 17.87 -30.16
N ARG A 275 -0.84 18.54 -29.15
CA ARG A 275 -0.78 18.08 -27.75
C ARG A 275 -1.94 17.12 -27.49
N LEU A 276 -1.64 15.92 -26.98
CA LEU A 276 -2.65 14.90 -26.66
C LEU A 276 -3.28 15.15 -25.28
N THR A 277 -4.04 16.24 -25.16
CA THR A 277 -4.68 16.66 -23.90
C THR A 277 -5.83 15.74 -23.50
N GLU A 278 -6.62 15.29 -24.48
CA GLU A 278 -7.79 14.44 -24.25
C GLU A 278 -7.43 12.97 -24.00
N LYS A 279 -8.29 12.26 -23.26
CA LYS A 279 -8.12 10.82 -22.99
C LYS A 279 -8.19 9.96 -24.25
N ARG A 280 -8.84 10.47 -25.30
CA ARG A 280 -8.99 9.82 -26.61
C ARG A 280 -8.88 10.86 -27.70
N ALA A 281 -8.24 10.50 -28.81
CA ALA A 281 -8.19 11.34 -30.00
C ALA A 281 -8.31 10.47 -31.26
N LEU A 282 -9.31 10.76 -32.09
CA LEU A 282 -9.58 10.11 -33.36
C LEU A 282 -8.70 10.73 -34.46
N ILE A 283 -7.92 9.88 -35.13
CA ILE A 283 -7.15 10.23 -36.32
C ILE A 283 -7.95 9.84 -37.56
N GLY A 284 -8.11 10.76 -38.50
CA GLY A 284 -8.83 10.47 -39.74
C GLY A 284 -8.78 11.59 -40.76
N ARG A 285 -9.28 11.30 -41.95
CA ARG A 285 -9.37 12.25 -43.08
C ARG A 285 -10.57 13.19 -42.97
N SER A 286 -11.62 12.79 -42.25
CA SER A 286 -12.80 13.63 -42.05
C SER A 286 -12.49 14.77 -41.09
N ASP A 287 -13.08 15.92 -41.39
CA ASP A 287 -13.24 17.07 -40.50
C ASP A 287 -13.89 16.77 -39.14
N LEU A 288 -14.56 15.63 -39.00
CA LEU A 288 -15.09 15.12 -37.73
C LEU A 288 -14.05 14.40 -36.85
N SER A 289 -12.79 14.34 -37.28
CA SER A 289 -11.69 13.72 -36.51
C SER A 289 -11.03 14.75 -35.60
N ASP A 290 -10.60 14.33 -34.41
CA ASP A 290 -9.84 15.20 -33.49
C ASP A 290 -8.48 15.58 -34.08
N ILE A 291 -7.87 14.66 -34.84
CA ILE A 291 -6.63 14.86 -35.58
C ILE A 291 -6.91 14.60 -37.06
N VAL A 292 -7.05 15.69 -37.83
CA VAL A 292 -7.36 15.63 -39.26
C VAL A 292 -6.09 15.50 -40.09
N ILE A 293 -5.98 14.42 -40.85
CA ILE A 293 -4.92 14.21 -41.85
C ILE A 293 -5.60 14.12 -43.23
N PRO A 294 -5.61 15.22 -44.02
CA PRO A 294 -6.36 15.32 -45.28
C PRO A 294 -5.65 14.59 -46.43
N ASP A 295 -5.33 13.31 -46.25
CA ASP A 295 -4.63 12.48 -47.22
C ASP A 295 -5.54 11.36 -47.75
N GLN A 296 -5.52 11.10 -49.06
CA GLN A 296 -6.34 10.08 -49.72
C GLN A 296 -6.04 8.63 -49.27
N PHE A 297 -4.88 8.39 -48.68
CA PHE A 297 -4.48 7.11 -48.10
C PHE A 297 -4.94 6.96 -46.64
N VAL A 298 -5.45 8.03 -46.01
CA VAL A 298 -6.05 7.99 -44.68
C VAL A 298 -7.57 7.77 -44.80
N SER A 299 -8.13 6.99 -43.87
CA SER A 299 -9.57 6.69 -43.83
C SER A 299 -10.31 7.80 -43.08
N ASN A 300 -11.60 8.00 -43.34
CA ASN A 300 -12.37 9.05 -42.64
C ASN A 300 -12.31 8.90 -41.11
N GLN A 301 -12.29 7.65 -40.62
CA GLN A 301 -11.91 7.28 -39.26
C GLN A 301 -10.82 6.20 -39.39
N HIS A 302 -9.56 6.52 -39.12
CA HIS A 302 -8.43 5.65 -39.45
C HIS A 302 -7.89 4.94 -38.21
N ALA A 303 -7.58 5.68 -37.15
CA ALA A 303 -7.03 5.14 -35.92
C ALA A 303 -7.49 5.94 -34.71
N LEU A 304 -7.43 5.33 -33.52
CA LEU A 304 -7.76 5.96 -32.26
C LEU A 304 -6.52 5.95 -31.35
N LEU A 305 -6.19 7.11 -30.80
CA LEU A 305 -5.26 7.22 -29.68
C LEU A 305 -6.04 7.15 -28.37
N ILE A 306 -5.54 6.36 -27.42
CA ILE A 306 -6.08 6.24 -26.07
C ILE A 306 -4.93 6.55 -25.11
N ARG A 307 -5.12 7.57 -24.28
CA ARG A 307 -4.16 7.96 -23.24
C ARG A 307 -4.57 7.35 -21.90
N ASP A 308 -3.64 6.63 -21.29
CA ASP A 308 -3.70 6.19 -19.89
C ASP A 308 -2.50 6.79 -19.14
N ARG A 309 -2.58 6.89 -17.81
CA ARG A 309 -1.75 7.72 -16.90
C ARG A 309 -0.24 7.84 -17.22
N SER A 310 0.36 6.84 -17.87
CA SER A 310 1.78 6.85 -18.27
C SER A 310 2.04 6.31 -19.69
N ALA A 311 1.02 6.13 -20.53
CA ALA A 311 1.16 5.50 -21.85
C ALA A 311 0.13 6.00 -22.87
N VAL A 312 0.53 6.03 -24.15
CA VAL A 312 -0.37 6.28 -25.28
C VAL A 312 -0.51 5.00 -26.09
N VAL A 313 -1.74 4.58 -26.35
CA VAL A 313 -2.06 3.39 -27.14
C VAL A 313 -2.70 3.80 -28.45
N LEU A 314 -2.12 3.37 -29.56
CA LEU A 314 -2.67 3.52 -30.90
C LEU A 314 -3.48 2.26 -31.27
N VAL A 315 -4.68 2.44 -31.80
CA VAL A 315 -5.57 1.36 -32.25
C VAL A 315 -6.04 1.64 -33.68
N ASP A 316 -5.76 0.75 -34.62
CA ASP A 316 -6.29 0.84 -35.99
C ASP A 316 -7.79 0.53 -36.01
N LEU A 317 -8.59 1.38 -36.64
CA LEU A 317 -10.05 1.25 -36.72
C LEU A 317 -10.50 0.49 -37.98
N LYS A 318 -9.77 -0.56 -38.35
CA LYS A 318 -9.96 -1.31 -39.61
C LYS A 318 -9.83 -0.41 -40.83
N SER A 319 -8.80 0.43 -40.83
CA SER A 319 -8.55 1.37 -41.91
C SER A 319 -8.26 0.64 -43.23
N ARG A 320 -8.55 1.31 -44.35
CA ARG A 320 -8.40 0.72 -45.70
C ARG A 320 -6.96 0.26 -45.99
N ASN A 321 -5.98 1.08 -45.61
CA ASN A 321 -4.57 0.85 -45.90
C ASN A 321 -3.80 0.26 -44.71
N GLY A 322 -4.42 0.21 -43.53
CA GLY A 322 -3.78 -0.19 -42.27
C GLY A 322 -2.94 0.93 -41.66
N THR A 323 -2.79 0.85 -40.33
CA THR A 323 -1.89 1.69 -39.56
C THR A 323 -0.52 1.01 -39.41
N PHE A 324 0.55 1.78 -39.51
CA PHE A 324 1.93 1.32 -39.34
C PHE A 324 2.55 2.02 -38.13
N VAL A 325 3.53 1.38 -37.50
CA VAL A 325 4.40 2.02 -36.51
C VAL A 325 5.82 1.53 -36.78
N ASN A 326 6.76 2.44 -37.00
CA ASN A 326 8.14 2.16 -37.40
C ASN A 326 8.19 1.18 -38.60
N SER A 327 7.39 1.49 -39.63
CA SER A 327 7.22 0.71 -40.86
C SER A 327 6.63 -0.70 -40.68
N ARG A 328 6.14 -1.06 -39.49
CA ARG A 328 5.47 -2.34 -39.23
C ARG A 328 3.98 -2.14 -39.07
N ARG A 329 3.18 -2.93 -39.78
CA ARG A 329 1.71 -2.86 -39.67
C ARG A 329 1.26 -3.29 -38.28
N VAL A 330 0.39 -2.52 -37.65
CA VAL A 330 -0.15 -2.79 -36.31
C VAL A 330 -1.67 -2.76 -36.31
N ARG A 331 -2.28 -3.56 -35.41
CA ARG A 331 -3.70 -3.40 -35.03
C ARG A 331 -3.85 -2.59 -33.75
N SER A 332 -2.92 -2.75 -32.82
CA SER A 332 -2.81 -1.98 -31.59
C SER A 332 -1.35 -1.93 -31.15
N LYS A 333 -0.89 -0.81 -30.60
CA LYS A 333 0.48 -0.61 -30.14
C LYS A 333 0.52 0.42 -29.01
N VAL A 334 1.20 0.09 -27.91
CA VAL A 334 1.66 1.08 -26.94
C VAL A 334 2.82 1.83 -27.57
N LEU A 335 2.67 3.15 -27.74
CA LEU A 335 3.65 4.02 -28.36
C LEU A 335 4.75 4.40 -27.37
N LEU A 336 5.97 4.44 -27.87
CA LEU A 336 7.14 4.97 -27.17
C LEU A 336 7.50 6.34 -27.74
N HIS A 337 8.31 7.10 -27.00
CA HIS A 337 8.86 8.35 -27.50
C HIS A 337 9.63 8.12 -28.81
N ASN A 338 9.42 8.98 -29.80
CA ASN A 338 9.96 8.90 -31.16
C ASN A 338 9.45 7.74 -32.05
N ASP A 339 8.39 7.03 -31.68
CA ASP A 339 7.70 6.14 -32.61
C ASP A 339 7.11 6.93 -33.79
N ILE A 340 7.32 6.44 -35.01
CA ILE A 340 6.76 7.00 -36.25
C ILE A 340 5.53 6.17 -36.64
N ILE A 341 4.38 6.82 -36.80
CA ILE A 341 3.10 6.20 -37.21
C ILE A 341 2.90 6.37 -38.71
#